data_AF-A0A1H8PZZ0-F1
#
_entry.id   AF-A0A1H8PZZ0-F1
#
_cell.length_a   1.000
_cell.length_b   1.000
_cell.length_c   1.000
_cell.angle_alpha   90.00
_cell.angle_beta   90.00
_cell.angle_gamma   90.00
#
_symmetry.space_group_name_H-M   'P 1'
#
loop_
_entity.id
_entity.type
_entity.pdbx_description
1 polymer ?
#
loop_
_entity_poly.entity_id
_entity_poly.type
_entity_poly.pdbx_seq_one_letter_code
_entity_poly.pdbx_strand_id
1 'polypeptide(L)'
;MPKWKKNKKVEKQGVAFLEQLVIDQGSIFREVPGDNDTGIDGFIEFVEDDIVSGKLLAVQIKSGESYYNNKEEKFVFYPDEDHLNYWENYMLPVVMIFYSPVNKCSAWIGINEHLNYLRYHDKSPLSKIEVRHRDGVSINDLKDYINLKSDSRILLKCLDKCFDADKSIILKHFEILTNHPESRDRKIVIKVARELVAHEDNDVKKQALWYLGYCVGRSRWSWNPNNLEEKELMSFAGDICSDISETEIYELLCIVDNESFSGPMGLGERLLDVISCCLDSAILILKKTAVDVSEPIGRRVNALYLLYGCDDEWMDEDLLNKSYDIEYKDLFDYLSSDS
;
A
#
# COMPACT_ATOMS: atom_id res chain seq x y z
N MET A 1 -48.08 -25.09 -21.09
CA MET A 1 -47.96 -24.09 -20.00
C MET A 1 -46.52 -23.58 -19.95
N PRO A 2 -46.28 -22.28 -19.75
CA PRO A 2 -44.94 -21.73 -19.58
C PRO A 2 -44.28 -22.36 -18.35
N LYS A 3 -42.98 -22.67 -18.45
CA LYS A 3 -42.21 -23.32 -17.38
C LYS A 3 -41.34 -22.28 -16.67
N TRP A 4 -41.53 -22.12 -15.36
CA TRP A 4 -40.59 -21.38 -14.52
C TRP A 4 -39.33 -22.23 -14.32
N LYS A 5 -38.18 -21.75 -14.82
CA LYS A 5 -36.89 -22.46 -14.63
C LYS A 5 -36.57 -22.52 -13.13
N LYS A 6 -36.20 -23.70 -12.62
CA LYS A 6 -35.86 -23.87 -11.19
C LYS A 6 -34.74 -22.94 -10.74
N ASN A 7 -33.77 -22.65 -11.60
CA ASN A 7 -32.64 -21.77 -11.29
C ASN A 7 -33.09 -20.32 -11.00
N LYS A 8 -34.10 -19.81 -11.72
CA LYS A 8 -34.67 -18.47 -11.46
C LYS A 8 -35.24 -18.32 -10.06
N LYS A 9 -35.73 -19.41 -9.44
CA LYS A 9 -36.18 -19.35 -8.04
C LYS A 9 -34.99 -19.12 -7.10
N VAL A 10 -33.90 -19.86 -7.30
CA VAL A 10 -32.71 -19.81 -6.43
C VAL A 10 -31.98 -18.48 -6.58
N GLU A 11 -31.86 -17.97 -7.81
CA GLU A 11 -31.32 -16.63 -8.09
C GLU A 11 -32.10 -15.55 -7.33
N LYS A 12 -33.44 -15.54 -7.44
CA LYS A 12 -34.29 -14.61 -6.70
C LYS A 12 -34.21 -14.73 -5.18
N GLN A 13 -33.97 -15.92 -4.65
CA GLN A 13 -33.75 -16.10 -3.21
C GLN A 13 -32.47 -15.41 -2.73
N GLY A 14 -31.44 -15.38 -3.59
CA GLY A 14 -30.20 -14.63 -3.34
C GLY A 14 -30.41 -13.13 -3.30
N VAL A 15 -31.07 -12.60 -4.33
CA VAL A 15 -31.40 -11.17 -4.43
C VAL A 15 -32.22 -10.73 -3.21
N ALA A 16 -33.30 -11.46 -2.91
CA ALA A 16 -34.16 -11.14 -1.76
C ALA A 16 -33.43 -11.23 -0.42
N PHE A 17 -32.50 -12.18 -0.27
CA PHE A 17 -31.66 -12.28 0.92
C PHE A 17 -30.79 -11.02 1.09
N LEU A 18 -30.09 -10.61 0.04
CA LEU A 18 -29.23 -9.43 0.09
C LEU A 18 -30.04 -8.15 0.31
N GLU A 19 -31.15 -7.99 -0.42
CA GLU A 19 -32.05 -6.84 -0.28
C GLU A 19 -32.55 -6.71 1.16
N GLN A 20 -32.98 -7.81 1.79
CA GLN A 20 -33.43 -7.79 3.17
C GLN A 20 -32.30 -7.37 4.13
N LEU A 21 -31.09 -7.91 3.96
CA LEU A 21 -29.93 -7.50 4.78
C LEU A 21 -29.63 -6.01 4.66
N VAL A 22 -29.70 -5.47 3.44
CA VAL A 22 -29.44 -4.05 3.17
C VAL A 22 -30.51 -3.16 3.80
N ILE A 23 -31.79 -3.56 3.69
CA ILE A 23 -32.94 -2.86 4.30
C ILE A 23 -32.84 -2.88 5.83
N ASP A 24 -32.51 -4.03 6.41
CA ASP A 24 -32.39 -4.19 7.88
C ASP A 24 -31.31 -3.27 8.48
N GLN A 25 -30.34 -2.86 7.65
CA GLN A 25 -29.25 -1.95 8.00
C GLN A 25 -29.51 -0.51 7.55
N GLY A 26 -30.74 -0.18 7.15
CA GLY A 26 -31.16 1.16 6.78
C GLY A 26 -30.56 1.69 5.47
N SER A 27 -29.99 0.83 4.64
CA SER A 27 -29.35 1.19 3.36
C SER A 27 -30.26 0.87 2.17
N ILE A 28 -29.84 1.26 0.96
CA ILE A 28 -30.66 1.15 -0.25
C ILE A 28 -30.06 0.08 -1.18
N PHE A 29 -30.87 -0.89 -1.60
CA PHE A 29 -30.51 -1.85 -2.65
C PHE A 29 -31.28 -1.54 -3.94
N ARG A 30 -30.60 -1.59 -5.09
CA ARG A 30 -31.18 -1.41 -6.42
C ARG A 30 -30.84 -2.62 -7.29
N GLU A 31 -31.83 -3.47 -7.55
CA GLU A 31 -31.68 -4.62 -8.45
C GLU A 31 -31.53 -4.15 -9.91
N VAL A 32 -30.58 -4.75 -10.64
CA VAL A 32 -30.51 -4.64 -12.10
C VAL A 32 -31.45 -5.69 -12.70
N PRO A 33 -32.40 -5.33 -13.56
CA PRO A 33 -33.29 -6.29 -14.19
C PRO A 33 -32.51 -7.39 -14.92
N GLY A 34 -32.78 -8.66 -14.61
CA GLY A 34 -31.98 -9.80 -15.09
C GLY A 34 -32.00 -10.07 -16.61
N ASP A 35 -32.77 -9.33 -17.40
CA ASP A 35 -32.67 -9.30 -18.87
C ASP A 35 -31.62 -8.30 -19.39
N ASN A 36 -31.12 -7.41 -18.51
CA ASN A 36 -30.11 -6.40 -18.79
C ASN A 36 -28.82 -6.60 -17.96
N ASP A 37 -28.75 -7.67 -17.16
CA ASP A 37 -27.57 -8.02 -16.39
C ASP A 37 -26.45 -8.57 -17.31
N THR A 38 -25.29 -7.91 -17.29
CA THR A 38 -24.06 -8.32 -17.98
C THR A 38 -22.95 -8.79 -17.02
N GLY A 39 -23.31 -9.13 -15.78
CA GLY A 39 -22.41 -9.52 -14.71
C GLY A 39 -22.50 -8.68 -13.42
N ILE A 40 -23.52 -7.82 -13.26
CA ILE A 40 -23.82 -7.04 -12.05
C ILE A 40 -25.32 -7.14 -11.77
N ASP A 41 -25.67 -7.81 -10.67
CA ASP A 41 -27.07 -8.06 -10.26
C ASP A 41 -27.71 -6.86 -9.55
N GLY A 42 -26.91 -5.92 -9.05
CA GLY A 42 -27.45 -4.77 -8.34
C GLY A 42 -26.40 -3.81 -7.79
N PHE A 43 -26.90 -2.79 -7.10
CA PHE A 43 -26.10 -1.77 -6.43
C PHE A 43 -26.59 -1.54 -5.00
N ILE A 44 -25.65 -1.44 -4.06
CA ILE A 44 -25.92 -0.99 -2.68
C ILE A 44 -25.48 0.46 -2.55
N GLU A 45 -26.33 1.31 -1.97
CA GLU A 45 -25.98 2.65 -1.53
C GLU A 45 -26.17 2.76 -0.02
N PHE A 46 -25.11 3.13 0.68
CA PHE A 46 -25.13 3.23 2.13
C PHE A 46 -25.76 4.55 2.58
N VAL A 47 -26.48 4.51 3.69
CA VAL A 47 -27.08 5.67 4.35
C VAL A 47 -26.45 5.82 5.75
N GLU A 48 -26.05 7.04 6.09
CA GLU A 48 -25.44 7.39 7.38
C GLU A 48 -26.17 8.60 7.97
N ASP A 49 -26.66 8.49 9.20
CA ASP A 49 -27.39 9.59 9.87
C ASP A 49 -28.50 10.22 8.99
N ASP A 50 -29.29 9.36 8.34
CA ASP A 50 -30.32 9.72 7.36
C ASP A 50 -29.81 10.45 6.09
N ILE A 51 -28.49 10.49 5.88
CA ILE A 51 -27.83 11.06 4.70
C ILE A 51 -27.42 9.93 3.76
N VAL A 52 -27.93 9.97 2.53
CA VAL A 52 -27.55 9.05 1.48
C VAL A 52 -26.11 9.37 1.03
N SER A 53 -25.21 8.39 1.07
CA SER A 53 -23.76 8.62 0.88
C SER A 53 -23.36 8.98 -0.55
N GLY A 54 -24.17 8.65 -1.56
CA GLY A 54 -23.78 8.74 -2.97
C GLY A 54 -22.70 7.72 -3.39
N LYS A 55 -22.25 6.84 -2.49
CA LYS A 55 -21.25 5.80 -2.77
C LYS A 55 -21.98 4.51 -3.14
N LEU A 56 -21.78 4.06 -4.38
CA LEU A 56 -22.41 2.85 -4.90
C LEU A 56 -21.43 1.68 -4.90
N LEU A 57 -21.86 0.56 -4.33
CA LEU A 57 -21.17 -0.73 -4.38
C LEU A 57 -21.88 -1.63 -5.39
N ALA A 58 -21.16 -2.08 -6.42
CA ALA A 58 -21.71 -3.00 -7.40
C ALA A 58 -21.63 -4.44 -6.84
N VAL A 59 -22.70 -5.22 -7.01
CA VAL A 59 -22.78 -6.59 -6.49
C VAL A 59 -23.05 -7.60 -7.60
N GLN A 60 -22.35 -8.73 -7.56
CA GLN A 60 -22.71 -9.95 -8.27
C GLN A 60 -23.11 -11.01 -7.22
N ILE A 61 -24.27 -11.62 -7.38
CA ILE A 61 -24.88 -12.58 -6.46
C ILE A 61 -24.85 -13.97 -7.09
N LYS A 62 -24.15 -14.91 -6.45
CA LYS A 62 -24.15 -16.34 -6.80
C LYS A 62 -24.86 -17.13 -5.70
N SER A 63 -26.04 -17.64 -6.04
CA SER A 63 -26.89 -18.36 -5.09
C SER A 63 -27.14 -19.80 -5.49
N GLY A 64 -27.05 -20.70 -4.50
CA GLY A 64 -27.37 -22.11 -4.67
C GLY A 64 -26.29 -23.06 -4.20
N GLU A 65 -26.69 -24.31 -3.98
CA GLU A 65 -25.85 -25.36 -3.40
C GLU A 65 -24.71 -25.82 -4.31
N SER A 66 -24.79 -25.54 -5.62
CA SER A 66 -23.67 -25.79 -6.54
C SER A 66 -22.41 -25.00 -6.20
N TYR A 67 -22.57 -23.89 -5.47
CA TYR A 67 -21.45 -23.05 -5.05
C TYR A 67 -20.94 -23.40 -3.65
N TYR A 68 -21.68 -24.14 -2.83
CA TYR A 68 -21.34 -24.36 -1.43
C TYR A 68 -20.79 -25.75 -1.17
N ASN A 69 -19.55 -25.83 -0.67
CA ASN A 69 -18.94 -27.06 -0.19
C ASN A 69 -19.15 -27.18 1.33
N ASN A 70 -20.12 -28.01 1.72
CA ASN A 70 -20.48 -28.22 3.12
C ASN A 70 -19.37 -28.87 3.97
N LYS A 71 -18.44 -29.63 3.37
CA LYS A 71 -17.35 -30.28 4.12
C LYS A 71 -16.22 -29.31 4.46
N GLU A 72 -15.97 -28.36 3.56
CA GLU A 72 -14.89 -27.38 3.68
C GLU A 72 -15.38 -26.01 4.15
N GLU A 73 -16.69 -25.88 4.38
CA GLU A 73 -17.31 -24.65 4.89
C GLU A 73 -16.96 -23.44 4.02
N LYS A 74 -17.01 -23.61 2.70
CA LYS A 74 -16.62 -22.57 1.74
C LYS A 74 -17.48 -22.54 0.51
N PHE A 75 -17.53 -21.38 -0.12
CA PHE A 75 -18.06 -21.18 -1.45
C PHE A 75 -16.96 -21.29 -2.50
N VAL A 76 -17.30 -21.84 -3.67
CA VAL A 76 -16.41 -22.02 -4.81
C VAL A 76 -17.13 -21.59 -6.07
N PHE A 77 -16.47 -20.76 -6.88
CA PHE A 77 -16.96 -20.32 -8.17
C PHE A 77 -15.85 -20.33 -9.21
N TYR A 78 -16.20 -20.68 -10.44
CA TYR A 78 -15.29 -20.78 -11.59
C TYR A 78 -15.70 -19.71 -12.60
N PRO A 79 -15.17 -18.47 -12.50
CA PRO A 79 -15.44 -17.43 -13.48
C PRO A 79 -14.73 -17.72 -14.81
N ASP A 80 -15.27 -17.17 -15.90
CA ASP A 80 -14.54 -17.03 -17.15
C ASP A 80 -13.70 -15.74 -17.16
N GLU A 81 -12.77 -15.65 -18.11
CA GLU A 81 -11.85 -14.51 -18.24
C GLU A 81 -12.58 -13.21 -18.58
N ASP A 82 -13.66 -13.27 -19.35
CA ASP A 82 -14.44 -12.10 -19.75
C ASP A 82 -15.11 -11.43 -18.54
N HIS A 83 -15.74 -12.21 -17.64
CA HIS A 83 -16.31 -11.68 -16.41
C HIS A 83 -15.24 -11.13 -15.46
N LEU A 84 -14.09 -11.80 -15.35
CA LEU A 84 -12.99 -11.29 -14.53
C LEU A 84 -12.50 -9.93 -15.04
N ASN A 85 -12.24 -9.82 -16.35
CA ASN A 85 -11.85 -8.57 -16.97
C ASN A 85 -12.94 -7.49 -16.82
N TYR A 86 -14.21 -7.87 -16.96
CA TYR A 86 -15.32 -6.95 -16.80
C TYR A 86 -15.42 -6.39 -15.38
N TRP A 87 -15.32 -7.24 -14.36
CA TRP A 87 -15.38 -6.81 -12.95
C TRP A 87 -14.15 -6.01 -12.54
N GLU A 88 -12.96 -6.42 -12.97
CA GLU A 88 -11.71 -5.71 -12.67
C GLU A 88 -11.73 -4.26 -13.18
N ASN A 89 -12.28 -4.06 -14.37
CA ASN A 89 -12.36 -2.76 -15.03
C ASN A 89 -13.66 -2.00 -14.71
N TYR A 90 -14.49 -2.53 -13.80
CA TYR A 90 -15.74 -1.89 -13.44
C TYR A 90 -15.46 -0.61 -12.64
N MET A 91 -16.14 0.49 -12.98
CA MET A 91 -15.87 1.80 -12.40
C MET A 91 -16.15 1.87 -10.89
N LEU A 92 -17.14 1.10 -10.44
CA LEU A 92 -17.48 0.97 -9.02
C LEU A 92 -16.78 -0.26 -8.43
N PRO A 93 -16.43 -0.25 -7.13
CA PRO A 93 -15.98 -1.47 -6.48
C PRO A 93 -17.02 -2.59 -6.66
N VAL A 94 -16.54 -3.78 -7.05
CA VAL A 94 -17.38 -4.96 -7.26
C VAL A 94 -17.14 -5.95 -6.14
N VAL A 95 -18.21 -6.37 -5.48
CA VAL A 95 -18.18 -7.50 -4.55
C VAL A 95 -19.00 -8.66 -5.10
N MET A 96 -18.50 -9.87 -4.87
CA MET A 96 -19.26 -11.08 -5.13
C MET A 96 -19.87 -11.59 -3.84
N ILE A 97 -21.18 -11.77 -3.86
CA ILE A 97 -21.99 -12.28 -2.76
C ILE A 97 -22.37 -13.72 -3.05
N PHE A 98 -22.11 -14.60 -2.09
CA PHE A 98 -22.51 -15.99 -2.12
C PHE A 98 -23.62 -16.27 -1.13
N TYR A 99 -24.60 -17.07 -1.52
CA TYR A 99 -25.67 -17.50 -0.60
C TYR A 99 -26.10 -18.95 -0.86
N SER A 100 -26.20 -19.73 0.21
CA SER A 100 -26.81 -21.06 0.23
C SER A 100 -28.18 -20.98 0.91
N PRO A 101 -29.30 -21.04 0.17
CA PRO A 101 -30.63 -21.04 0.77
C PRO A 101 -30.92 -22.27 1.64
N VAL A 102 -30.27 -23.41 1.38
CA VAL A 102 -30.48 -24.65 2.14
C VAL A 102 -29.75 -24.60 3.48
N ASN A 103 -28.48 -24.21 3.48
CA ASN A 103 -27.67 -24.13 4.70
C ASN A 103 -27.85 -22.80 5.44
N LYS A 104 -28.52 -21.82 4.82
CA LYS A 104 -28.73 -20.46 5.34
C LYS A 104 -27.42 -19.76 5.71
N CYS A 105 -26.39 -20.00 4.92
CA CYS A 105 -25.09 -19.35 5.08
C CYS A 105 -24.77 -18.50 3.85
N SER A 106 -23.89 -17.52 4.05
CA SER A 106 -23.46 -16.58 3.02
C SER A 106 -21.98 -16.27 3.17
N ALA A 107 -21.39 -15.67 2.14
CA ALA A 107 -20.03 -15.13 2.19
C ALA A 107 -19.92 -14.01 1.16
N TRP A 108 -18.89 -13.18 1.29
CA TRP A 108 -18.58 -12.18 0.27
C TRP A 108 -17.09 -12.04 0.04
N ILE A 109 -16.72 -11.50 -1.11
CA ILE A 109 -15.34 -11.14 -1.44
C ILE A 109 -15.30 -9.92 -2.37
N GLY A 110 -14.36 -9.01 -2.11
CA GLY A 110 -14.01 -7.93 -3.04
C GLY A 110 -13.22 -8.48 -4.23
N ILE A 111 -13.70 -8.22 -5.45
CA ILE A 111 -13.10 -8.81 -6.65
C ILE A 111 -11.69 -8.28 -6.88
N ASN A 112 -11.50 -6.96 -6.83
CA ASN A 112 -10.21 -6.35 -7.14
C ASN A 112 -9.11 -6.78 -6.15
N GLU A 113 -9.41 -6.88 -4.85
CA GLU A 113 -8.47 -7.34 -3.83
C GLU A 113 -8.07 -8.79 -4.06
N HIS A 114 -9.04 -9.62 -4.40
CA HIS A 114 -8.80 -11.02 -4.68
C HIS A 114 -7.88 -11.19 -5.89
N LEU A 115 -8.16 -10.45 -6.97
CA LEU A 115 -7.32 -10.45 -8.18
C LEU A 115 -5.91 -9.93 -7.89
N ASN A 116 -5.78 -8.82 -7.18
CA ASN A 116 -4.49 -8.24 -6.80
C ASN A 116 -3.67 -9.18 -5.91
N TYR A 117 -4.30 -9.82 -4.91
CA TYR A 117 -3.63 -10.83 -4.08
C TYR A 117 -3.10 -12.00 -4.91
N LEU A 118 -3.88 -12.49 -5.87
CA LEU A 118 -3.47 -13.60 -6.72
C LEU A 118 -2.32 -13.21 -7.66
N ARG A 119 -2.35 -12.00 -8.24
CA ARG A 119 -1.25 -11.46 -9.04
C ARG A 119 0.01 -11.29 -8.20
N TYR A 120 -0.12 -10.74 -6.99
CA TYR A 120 0.99 -10.57 -6.06
C TYR A 120 1.67 -11.90 -5.70
N HIS A 121 0.95 -13.02 -5.75
CA HIS A 121 1.50 -14.35 -5.45
C HIS A 121 1.74 -15.23 -6.70
N ASP A 122 1.71 -14.65 -7.91
CA ASP A 122 1.92 -15.36 -9.17
C ASP A 122 1.00 -16.58 -9.35
N LYS A 123 -0.26 -16.44 -8.93
CA LYS A 123 -1.29 -17.51 -8.99
C LYS A 123 -2.20 -17.41 -10.22
N SER A 124 -1.72 -16.77 -11.29
CA SER A 124 -2.42 -16.66 -12.57
C SER A 124 -2.15 -17.88 -13.48
N PRO A 125 -3.13 -18.34 -14.29
CA PRO A 125 -4.46 -17.76 -14.49
C PRO A 125 -5.48 -18.15 -13.40
N LEU A 126 -6.42 -17.24 -13.13
CA LEU A 126 -7.56 -17.53 -12.25
C LEU A 126 -8.41 -18.64 -12.84
N SER A 127 -8.48 -19.77 -12.14
CA SER A 127 -9.44 -20.83 -12.44
C SER A 127 -10.60 -20.86 -11.44
N LYS A 128 -10.45 -20.26 -10.26
CA LYS A 128 -11.47 -20.33 -9.19
C LYS A 128 -11.39 -19.18 -8.20
N ILE A 129 -12.53 -18.79 -7.65
CA ILE A 129 -12.71 -17.93 -6.48
C ILE A 129 -13.19 -18.81 -5.33
N GLU A 130 -12.52 -18.75 -4.19
CA GLU A 130 -12.85 -19.53 -2.99
C GLU A 130 -12.98 -18.61 -1.78
N VAL A 131 -14.10 -18.72 -1.06
CA VAL A 131 -14.41 -17.87 0.09
C VAL A 131 -14.94 -18.73 1.24
N ARG A 132 -14.31 -18.67 2.41
CA ARG A 132 -14.84 -19.35 3.61
C ARG A 132 -16.03 -18.56 4.16
N HIS A 133 -17.08 -19.25 4.60
CA HIS A 133 -18.31 -18.60 5.07
C HIS A 133 -18.30 -18.18 6.56
N ARG A 134 -17.11 -17.91 7.13
CA ARG A 134 -16.93 -17.78 8.59
C ARG A 134 -17.81 -16.72 9.25
N ASP A 135 -17.99 -15.57 8.60
CA ASP A 135 -18.66 -14.40 9.20
C ASP A 135 -19.93 -13.97 8.46
N GLY A 136 -20.29 -14.65 7.36
CA GLY A 136 -21.45 -14.25 6.55
C GLY A 136 -21.24 -12.97 5.74
N VAL A 137 -22.31 -12.44 5.18
CA VAL A 137 -22.35 -11.10 4.58
C VAL A 137 -22.72 -10.10 5.67
N SER A 138 -21.84 -9.13 5.93
CA SER A 138 -22.05 -8.01 6.85
C SER A 138 -22.12 -6.71 6.04
N ILE A 139 -23.24 -5.99 6.13
CA ILE A 139 -23.39 -4.70 5.43
C ILE A 139 -22.42 -3.65 5.98
N ASN A 140 -22.09 -3.70 7.27
CA ASN A 140 -21.07 -2.83 7.86
C ASN A 140 -19.68 -3.11 7.27
N ASP A 141 -19.33 -4.37 7.05
CA ASP A 141 -18.04 -4.71 6.44
C ASP A 141 -17.98 -4.23 4.98
N LEU A 142 -19.09 -4.38 4.23
CA LEU A 142 -19.21 -3.85 2.86
C LEU A 142 -19.13 -2.32 2.82
N LYS A 143 -19.64 -1.66 3.86
CA LYS A 143 -19.58 -0.21 4.04
C LYS A 143 -18.15 0.26 4.33
N ASP A 144 -17.44 -0.41 5.23
CA ASP A 144 -16.04 -0.16 5.50
C ASP A 144 -15.18 -0.41 4.25
N TYR A 145 -15.50 -1.46 3.51
CA TYR A 145 -14.87 -1.78 2.22
C TYR A 145 -15.01 -0.65 1.19
N ILE A 146 -16.21 -0.12 0.94
CA ILE A 146 -16.37 0.99 0.00
C ILE A 146 -15.72 2.29 0.50
N ASN A 147 -15.65 2.49 1.82
CA ASN A 147 -14.98 3.63 2.43
C ASN A 147 -13.45 3.54 2.27
N LEU A 148 -12.87 2.35 2.41
CA LEU A 148 -11.46 2.08 2.08
C LEU A 148 -11.16 2.30 0.59
N LYS A 149 -12.16 2.13 -0.27
CA LYS A 149 -12.07 2.44 -1.71
C LYS A 149 -12.47 3.86 -2.06
N SER A 150 -12.81 4.69 -1.08
CA SER A 150 -13.50 5.93 -1.38
C SER A 150 -12.59 6.96 -2.07
N ASP A 151 -12.93 7.17 -3.33
CA ASP A 151 -12.81 8.36 -4.16
C ASP A 151 -11.40 8.87 -4.48
N SER A 152 -10.96 8.61 -5.71
CA SER A 152 -9.78 9.24 -6.30
C SER A 152 -9.79 10.78 -6.17
N ARG A 153 -10.96 11.43 -6.05
CA ARG A 153 -11.05 12.88 -5.76
C ARG A 153 -10.48 13.23 -4.38
N ILE A 154 -10.63 12.37 -3.36
CA ILE A 154 -10.03 12.58 -2.05
C ILE A 154 -8.51 12.46 -2.18
N LEU A 155 -8.01 11.44 -2.87
CA LEU A 155 -6.58 11.27 -3.09
C LEU A 155 -5.98 12.43 -3.91
N LEU A 156 -6.69 12.93 -4.91
CA LEU A 156 -6.30 14.13 -5.65
C LEU A 156 -6.29 15.38 -4.77
N LYS A 157 -7.25 15.54 -3.86
CA LYS A 157 -7.23 16.63 -2.87
C LYS A 157 -6.06 16.47 -1.90
N CYS A 158 -5.76 15.25 -1.44
CA CYS A 158 -4.59 15.01 -0.60
C CYS A 158 -3.30 15.37 -1.33
N LEU A 159 -3.20 15.02 -2.63
CA LEU A 159 -2.07 15.37 -3.48
C LEU A 159 -1.90 16.89 -3.59
N ASP A 160 -2.97 17.63 -3.85
CA ASP A 160 -2.97 19.09 -3.88
C ASP A 160 -2.53 19.69 -2.53
N LYS A 161 -2.95 19.07 -1.42
CA LYS A 161 -2.61 19.47 -0.06
C LYS A 161 -1.18 19.16 0.37
N CYS A 162 -0.42 18.37 -0.38
CA CYS A 162 1.02 18.23 -0.15
C CYS A 162 1.82 19.49 -0.55
N PHE A 163 1.19 20.45 -1.25
CA PHE A 163 1.79 21.72 -1.66
C PHE A 163 1.21 22.93 -0.88
N ASP A 164 0.57 22.68 0.26
CA ASP A 164 0.04 23.74 1.13
C ASP A 164 1.19 24.47 1.85
N ALA A 165 0.93 25.67 2.36
CA ALA A 165 1.94 26.43 3.12
C ALA A 165 2.05 25.95 4.58
N ASP A 166 1.00 25.31 5.12
CA ASP A 166 1.00 24.79 6.48
C ASP A 166 1.54 23.35 6.52
N LYS A 167 2.67 23.15 7.20
CA LYS A 167 3.30 21.83 7.35
C LYS A 167 2.37 20.77 7.95
N SER A 168 1.45 21.14 8.83
CA SER A 168 0.51 20.22 9.47
C SER A 168 -0.47 19.66 8.44
N ILE A 169 -0.84 20.48 7.45
CA ILE A 169 -1.67 20.07 6.32
C ILE A 169 -0.86 19.14 5.41
N ILE A 170 0.39 19.47 5.08
CA ILE A 170 1.27 18.63 4.27
C ILE A 170 1.41 17.23 4.90
N LEU A 171 1.88 17.16 6.15
CA LEU A 171 2.15 15.91 6.87
C LEU A 171 0.91 15.00 6.90
N LYS A 172 -0.24 15.56 7.27
CA LYS A 172 -1.51 14.81 7.35
C LYS A 172 -1.90 14.22 6.00
N HIS A 173 -1.84 14.99 4.92
CA HIS A 173 -2.32 14.53 3.62
C HIS A 173 -1.31 13.62 2.93
N PHE A 174 -0.01 13.85 3.14
CA PHE A 174 1.03 12.96 2.68
C PHE A 174 0.95 11.60 3.39
N GLU A 175 0.71 11.57 4.71
CA GLU A 175 0.47 10.33 5.46
C GLU A 175 -0.69 9.51 4.89
N ILE A 176 -1.79 10.16 4.50
CA ILE A 176 -2.91 9.50 3.84
C ILE A 176 -2.45 8.88 2.53
N LEU A 177 -1.72 9.61 1.69
CA LEU A 177 -1.26 9.12 0.39
C LEU A 177 -0.31 7.93 0.51
N THR A 178 0.63 7.97 1.46
CA THR A 178 1.65 6.92 1.62
C THR A 178 1.09 5.65 2.26
N ASN A 179 -0.04 5.73 2.98
CA ASN A 179 -0.68 4.57 3.60
C ASN A 179 -1.87 4.02 2.79
N HIS A 180 -2.48 4.81 1.91
CA HIS A 180 -3.68 4.39 1.20
C HIS A 180 -3.33 3.47 0.00
N PRO A 181 -4.00 2.31 -0.15
CA PRO A 181 -3.62 1.27 -1.11
C PRO A 181 -3.66 1.72 -2.58
N GLU A 182 -4.57 2.64 -2.93
CA GLU A 182 -4.71 3.14 -4.31
C GLU A 182 -3.69 4.23 -4.69
N SER A 183 -3.01 4.85 -3.71
CA SER A 183 -2.07 5.96 -3.93
C SER A 183 -0.62 5.62 -3.61
N ARG A 184 -0.38 4.80 -2.58
CA ARG A 184 0.98 4.53 -2.05
C ARG A 184 1.97 3.97 -3.07
N ASP A 185 1.48 3.33 -4.12
CA ASP A 185 2.29 2.71 -5.18
C ASP A 185 2.12 3.45 -6.52
N ARG A 186 1.86 4.76 -6.47
CA ARG A 186 1.74 5.63 -7.66
C ARG A 186 2.98 6.51 -7.81
N LYS A 187 3.53 6.55 -9.03
CA LYS A 187 4.68 7.40 -9.41
C LYS A 187 4.52 8.87 -9.01
N ILE A 188 3.29 9.39 -9.02
CA ILE A 188 3.01 10.76 -8.61
C ILE A 188 3.29 11.01 -7.12
N VAL A 189 3.01 10.05 -6.24
CA VAL A 189 3.27 10.17 -4.81
C VAL A 189 4.78 10.11 -4.54
N ILE A 190 5.51 9.27 -5.28
CA ILE A 190 6.99 9.23 -5.25
C ILE A 190 7.58 10.58 -5.70
N LYS A 191 7.02 11.22 -6.74
CA LYS A 191 7.43 12.57 -7.15
C LYS A 191 7.19 13.62 -6.07
N VAL A 192 6.03 13.56 -5.40
CA VAL A 192 5.74 14.45 -4.26
C VAL A 192 6.76 14.22 -3.14
N ALA A 193 7.07 12.97 -2.79
CA ALA A 193 8.08 12.68 -1.79
C ALA A 193 9.45 13.26 -2.18
N ARG A 194 9.86 13.12 -3.44
CA ARG A 194 11.11 13.70 -3.96
C ARG A 194 11.16 15.23 -3.81
N GLU A 195 10.05 15.91 -4.06
CA GLU A 195 9.93 17.37 -3.84
C GLU A 195 10.01 17.70 -2.34
N LEU A 196 9.26 16.97 -1.50
CA LEU A 196 9.18 17.22 -0.06
C LEU A 196 10.49 16.93 0.70
N VAL A 197 11.41 16.14 0.12
CA VAL A 197 12.77 15.95 0.64
C VAL A 197 13.55 17.27 0.69
N ALA A 198 13.24 18.23 -0.19
CA ALA A 198 13.84 19.57 -0.22
C ALA A 198 13.05 20.63 0.58
N HIS A 199 11.97 20.23 1.27
CA HIS A 199 11.11 21.15 2.02
C HIS A 199 11.83 21.76 3.23
N GLU A 200 11.60 23.03 3.59
CA GLU A 200 12.35 23.70 4.68
C GLU A 200 12.16 23.08 6.08
N ASP A 201 11.00 22.46 6.34
CA ASP A 201 10.68 21.83 7.62
C ASP A 201 11.21 20.39 7.74
N ASN A 202 11.93 20.11 8.82
CA ASN A 202 12.54 18.81 9.06
C ASN A 202 11.55 17.66 9.22
N ASP A 203 10.36 17.87 9.80
CA ASP A 203 9.38 16.79 9.98
C ASP A 203 8.85 16.32 8.62
N VAL A 204 8.64 17.28 7.71
CA VAL A 204 8.25 17.01 6.32
C VAL A 204 9.35 16.25 5.59
N LYS A 205 10.61 16.69 5.69
CA LYS A 205 11.76 15.98 5.10
C LYS A 205 11.85 14.55 5.61
N LYS A 206 11.71 14.32 6.92
CA LYS A 206 11.80 12.99 7.53
C LYS A 206 10.72 12.05 6.99
N GLN A 207 9.47 12.50 6.91
CA GLN A 207 8.38 11.67 6.37
C GLN A 207 8.59 11.37 4.88
N ALA A 208 9.03 12.37 4.11
CA ALA A 208 9.33 12.22 2.69
C ALA A 208 10.51 11.26 2.46
N LEU A 209 11.60 11.41 3.21
CA LEU A 209 12.77 10.55 3.16
C LEU A 209 12.43 9.11 3.51
N TRP A 210 11.63 8.89 4.55
CA TRP A 210 11.21 7.54 4.94
C TRP A 210 10.47 6.83 3.79
N TYR A 211 9.49 7.50 3.20
CA TYR A 211 8.70 6.92 2.11
C TYR A 211 9.53 6.75 0.83
N LEU A 212 10.37 7.73 0.48
CA LEU A 212 11.22 7.68 -0.70
C LEU A 212 12.25 6.54 -0.58
N GLY A 213 12.90 6.40 0.57
CA GLY A 213 13.80 5.29 0.87
C GLY A 213 13.10 3.92 0.82
N TYR A 214 11.84 3.84 1.28
CA TYR A 214 11.02 2.63 1.08
C TYR A 214 10.78 2.31 -0.41
N CYS A 215 10.50 3.30 -1.24
CA CYS A 215 10.28 3.09 -2.67
C CYS A 215 11.56 2.67 -3.41
N VAL A 216 12.69 3.30 -3.11
CA VAL A 216 14.00 2.97 -3.71
C VAL A 216 14.50 1.62 -3.22
N GLY A 217 14.53 1.44 -1.90
CA GLY A 217 15.07 0.28 -1.22
C GLY A 217 14.14 -0.91 -1.13
N ARG A 218 13.00 -0.92 -1.83
CA ARG A 218 11.90 -1.88 -1.61
C ARG A 218 12.37 -3.34 -1.57
N SER A 219 13.40 -3.69 -2.34
CA SER A 219 14.11 -4.98 -2.30
C SER A 219 14.58 -5.42 -0.91
N ARG A 220 15.03 -4.49 -0.08
CA ARG A 220 15.49 -4.73 1.31
C ARG A 220 14.34 -4.92 2.29
N TRP A 221 13.17 -4.35 2.02
CA TRP A 221 12.12 -4.16 3.02
C TRP A 221 10.88 -5.03 2.81
N SER A 222 10.46 -5.20 1.56
CA SER A 222 9.25 -5.96 1.21
C SER A 222 9.24 -6.16 -0.30
N TRP A 223 9.76 -7.30 -0.76
CA TRP A 223 9.98 -7.53 -2.18
C TRP A 223 9.52 -8.89 -2.65
N ASN A 224 8.70 -8.89 -3.70
CA ASN A 224 8.49 -10.05 -4.53
C ASN A 224 9.31 -9.93 -5.83
N PRO A 225 10.34 -10.76 -6.06
CA PRO A 225 11.18 -10.69 -7.27
C PRO A 225 10.43 -10.92 -8.57
N ASN A 226 9.22 -11.49 -8.51
CA ASN A 226 8.37 -11.73 -9.69
C ASN A 226 7.39 -10.57 -9.96
N ASN A 227 7.33 -9.55 -9.10
CA ASN A 227 6.41 -8.42 -9.27
C ASN A 227 7.01 -7.36 -10.19
N LEU A 228 6.60 -7.37 -11.46
CA LEU A 228 7.07 -6.42 -12.48
C LEU A 228 6.70 -4.96 -12.15
N GLU A 229 5.53 -4.71 -11.56
CA GLU A 229 5.09 -3.35 -11.20
C GLU A 229 5.97 -2.75 -10.10
N GLU A 230 6.30 -3.54 -9.06
CA GLU A 230 7.21 -3.09 -8.02
C GLU A 230 8.61 -2.82 -8.58
N LYS A 231 9.08 -3.64 -9.54
CA LYS A 231 10.37 -3.41 -10.22
C LYS A 231 10.40 -2.08 -10.96
N GLU A 232 9.32 -1.77 -11.69
CA GLU A 232 9.18 -0.50 -12.41
C GLU A 232 9.12 0.70 -11.45
N LEU A 233 8.44 0.55 -10.32
CA LEU A 233 8.37 1.61 -9.29
C LEU A 233 9.73 1.86 -8.64
N MET A 234 10.49 0.80 -8.32
CA MET A 234 11.85 0.93 -7.79
C MET A 234 12.78 1.62 -8.78
N SER A 235 12.76 1.20 -10.05
CA SER A 235 13.57 1.83 -11.11
C SER A 235 13.21 3.31 -11.24
N PHE A 236 11.92 3.63 -11.27
CA PHE A 236 11.45 5.01 -11.34
C PHE A 236 11.89 5.83 -10.12
N ALA A 237 11.78 5.28 -8.91
CA ALA A 237 12.20 5.95 -7.68
C ALA A 237 13.72 6.21 -7.69
N GLY A 238 14.52 5.23 -8.11
CA GLY A 238 15.96 5.38 -8.24
C GLY A 238 16.35 6.46 -9.25
N ASP A 239 15.72 6.46 -10.42
CA ASP A 239 15.97 7.45 -11.47
C ASP A 239 15.72 8.88 -10.98
N ILE A 240 14.62 9.14 -10.26
CA ILE A 240 14.32 10.50 -9.74
C ILE A 240 15.15 10.89 -8.51
N CYS A 241 15.80 9.94 -7.84
CA CYS A 241 16.71 10.22 -6.73
C CYS A 241 18.16 10.39 -7.21
N SER A 242 18.45 10.07 -8.47
CA SER A 242 19.80 10.19 -9.03
C SER A 242 20.30 11.63 -9.17
N ASP A 243 19.39 12.61 -9.11
CA ASP A 243 19.68 14.04 -9.24
C ASP A 243 19.81 14.79 -7.90
N ILE A 244 19.72 14.08 -6.77
CA ILE A 244 19.86 14.68 -5.44
C ILE A 244 21.23 15.35 -5.34
N SER A 245 21.20 16.64 -5.01
CA SER A 245 22.39 17.47 -4.93
C SER A 245 23.20 17.20 -3.66
N GLU A 246 24.48 17.53 -3.70
CA GLU A 246 25.37 17.52 -2.53
C GLU A 246 24.80 18.27 -1.32
N THR A 247 24.08 19.38 -1.57
CA THR A 247 23.43 20.16 -0.50
C THR A 247 22.27 19.40 0.13
N GLU A 248 21.42 18.79 -0.68
CA GLU A 248 20.32 17.95 -0.18
C GLU A 248 20.85 16.74 0.60
N ILE A 249 21.93 16.08 0.13
CA ILE A 249 22.55 14.96 0.85
C ILE A 249 22.99 15.40 2.25
N TYR A 250 23.68 16.53 2.35
CA TYR A 250 24.14 17.05 3.65
C TYR A 250 22.97 17.42 4.57
N GLU A 251 21.93 18.07 4.04
CA GLU A 251 20.74 18.41 4.82
C GLU A 251 20.01 17.15 5.31
N LEU A 252 19.92 16.11 4.48
CA LEU A 252 19.31 14.84 4.88
C LEU A 252 20.16 14.09 5.91
N LEU A 253 21.49 14.18 5.82
CA LEU A 253 22.39 13.68 6.85
C LEU A 253 22.13 14.39 8.19
N CYS A 254 21.91 15.71 8.19
CA CYS A 254 21.63 16.46 9.40
C CYS A 254 20.31 16.05 10.08
N ILE A 255 19.26 15.67 9.32
CA ILE A 255 17.97 15.31 9.93
C ILE A 255 17.95 13.90 10.53
N VAL A 256 18.93 13.04 10.23
CA VAL A 256 19.05 11.70 10.81
C VAL A 256 19.92 11.65 12.08
N ASP A 257 20.51 12.77 12.51
CA ASP A 257 21.45 12.83 13.64
C ASP A 257 20.93 12.15 14.93
N ASN A 258 19.63 12.26 15.20
CA ASN A 258 18.98 11.74 16.41
C ASN A 258 17.92 10.68 16.10
N GLU A 259 17.98 10.09 14.91
CA GLU A 259 17.01 9.10 14.45
C GLU A 259 17.60 7.68 14.53
N SER A 260 16.73 6.68 14.60
CA SER A 260 17.19 5.29 14.52
C SER A 260 17.77 5.02 13.13
N PHE A 261 18.89 4.29 13.07
CA PHE A 261 19.44 3.84 11.81
C PHE A 261 18.75 2.59 11.31
N SER A 262 18.56 1.61 12.20
CA SER A 262 18.03 0.30 11.88
C SER A 262 16.57 0.10 12.28
N GLY A 263 15.93 -0.89 11.65
CA GLY A 263 14.58 -1.35 11.97
C GLY A 263 13.49 -0.72 11.08
N PRO A 264 12.20 -1.06 11.30
CA PRO A 264 11.11 -0.65 10.41
C PRO A 264 10.98 0.86 10.21
N MET A 265 11.36 1.63 11.23
CA MET A 265 11.34 3.10 11.25
C MET A 265 12.74 3.72 11.18
N GLY A 266 13.78 2.93 10.88
CA GLY A 266 15.17 3.38 10.82
C GLY A 266 15.38 4.38 9.68
N LEU A 267 15.42 5.68 9.99
CA LEU A 267 15.56 6.74 8.99
C LEU A 267 16.98 6.76 8.38
N GLY A 268 18.00 6.32 9.12
CA GLY A 268 19.36 6.19 8.61
C GLY A 268 19.49 5.20 7.45
N GLU A 269 18.87 4.01 7.54
CA GLU A 269 18.84 3.07 6.42
C GLU A 269 18.00 3.60 5.24
N ARG A 270 16.97 4.43 5.48
CA ARG A 270 16.22 5.11 4.41
C ARG A 270 17.07 6.16 3.70
N LEU A 271 17.91 6.88 4.44
CA LEU A 271 18.90 7.77 3.88
C LEU A 271 19.86 7.01 2.97
N LEU A 272 20.38 5.87 3.44
CA LEU A 272 21.26 5.01 2.65
C LEU A 272 20.62 4.57 1.33
N ASP A 273 19.35 4.14 1.36
CA ASP A 273 18.60 3.78 0.13
C ASP A 273 18.64 4.91 -0.90
N VAL A 274 18.27 6.11 -0.45
CA VAL A 274 18.12 7.27 -1.32
C VAL A 274 19.47 7.73 -1.87
N ILE A 275 20.49 7.91 -1.02
CA ILE A 275 21.80 8.43 -1.46
C ILE A 275 22.59 7.41 -2.29
N SER A 276 22.26 6.11 -2.21
CA SER A 276 22.82 5.08 -3.08
C SER A 276 22.48 5.32 -4.56
N CYS A 277 21.45 6.12 -4.86
CA CYS A 277 21.10 6.52 -6.22
C CYS A 277 22.07 7.57 -6.81
N CYS A 278 22.85 8.26 -5.97
CA CYS A 278 23.79 9.32 -6.34
C CYS A 278 25.16 9.12 -5.66
N LEU A 279 25.68 7.89 -5.75
CA LEU A 279 26.80 7.38 -4.95
C LEU A 279 28.04 8.27 -4.92
N ASP A 280 28.47 8.84 -6.06
CA ASP A 280 29.68 9.68 -6.11
C ASP A 280 29.53 10.95 -5.25
N SER A 281 28.37 11.61 -5.34
CA SER A 281 28.06 12.80 -4.53
C SER A 281 27.87 12.43 -3.06
N ALA A 282 27.23 11.28 -2.79
CA ALA A 282 27.04 10.77 -1.46
C ALA A 282 28.37 10.51 -0.74
N ILE A 283 29.27 9.74 -1.37
CA ILE A 283 30.59 9.43 -0.80
C ILE A 283 31.38 10.71 -0.53
N LEU A 284 31.35 11.69 -1.45
CA LEU A 284 32.04 12.96 -1.26
C LEU A 284 31.57 13.68 0.01
N ILE A 285 30.26 13.82 0.19
CA ILE A 285 29.67 14.53 1.33
C ILE A 285 29.86 13.77 2.64
N LEU A 286 29.69 12.45 2.63
CA LEU A 286 29.89 11.63 3.82
C LEU A 286 31.35 11.67 4.29
N LYS A 287 32.33 11.52 3.39
CA LYS A 287 33.76 11.62 3.72
C LYS A 287 34.10 13.00 4.28
N LYS A 288 33.66 14.06 3.59
CA LYS A 288 33.88 15.44 4.02
C LYS A 288 33.32 15.68 5.43
N THR A 289 32.11 15.19 5.70
CA THR A 289 31.45 15.36 7.00
C THR A 289 32.16 14.54 8.09
N ALA A 290 32.54 13.29 7.82
CA ALA A 290 33.22 12.43 8.80
C ALA A 290 34.55 13.03 9.30
N VAL A 291 35.35 13.64 8.43
CA VAL A 291 36.65 14.23 8.82
C VAL A 291 36.55 15.67 9.35
N ASP A 292 35.42 16.34 9.20
CA ASP A 292 35.25 17.73 9.64
C ASP A 292 35.05 17.81 11.16
N VAL A 293 36.11 18.12 11.88
CA VAL A 293 36.10 18.25 13.35
C VAL A 293 35.23 19.40 13.88
N SER A 294 34.72 20.28 13.02
CA SER A 294 33.75 21.31 13.40
C SER A 294 32.31 20.80 13.47
N GLU A 295 32.04 19.64 12.88
CA GLU A 295 30.74 18.97 12.91
C GLU A 295 30.49 18.26 14.26
N PRO A 296 29.22 18.11 14.68
CA PRO A 296 28.86 17.31 15.85
C PRO A 296 29.37 15.87 15.73
N ILE A 297 29.96 15.32 16.80
CA ILE A 297 30.55 13.97 16.78
C ILE A 297 29.55 12.90 16.31
N GLY A 298 28.28 12.97 16.74
CA GLY A 298 27.24 12.05 16.30
C GLY A 298 27.00 12.07 14.79
N ARG A 299 27.02 13.26 14.17
CA ARG A 299 26.89 13.42 12.71
C ARG A 299 28.07 12.81 11.96
N ARG A 300 29.29 13.03 12.47
CA ARG A 300 30.51 12.46 11.89
C ARG A 300 30.50 10.94 11.95
N VAL A 301 30.07 10.38 13.08
CA VAL A 301 29.87 8.93 13.26
C VAL A 301 28.80 8.39 12.32
N ASN A 302 27.65 9.07 12.21
CA ASN A 302 26.58 8.70 11.28
C ASN A 302 27.07 8.71 9.82
N ALA A 303 27.87 9.71 9.45
CA ALA A 303 28.47 9.80 8.12
C ALA A 303 29.43 8.63 7.84
N LEU A 304 30.26 8.28 8.83
CA LEU A 304 31.13 7.11 8.75
C LEU A 304 30.31 5.82 8.61
N TYR A 305 29.28 5.64 9.43
CA TYR A 305 28.44 4.44 9.38
C TYR A 305 27.72 4.26 8.03
N LEU A 306 27.28 5.36 7.40
CA LEU A 306 26.74 5.34 6.03
C LEU A 306 27.80 4.98 4.97
N LEU A 307 29.07 5.36 5.15
CA LEU A 307 30.17 4.92 4.27
C LEU A 307 30.41 3.41 4.35
N TYR A 308 30.13 2.81 5.51
CA TYR A 308 30.13 1.35 5.71
C TYR A 308 28.81 0.70 5.26
N GLY A 309 27.88 1.45 4.66
CA GLY A 309 26.60 0.91 4.19
C GLY A 309 25.66 0.48 5.32
N CYS A 310 25.80 1.07 6.52
CA CYS A 310 25.10 0.65 7.72
C CYS A 310 25.34 -0.83 8.08
N ASP A 311 26.54 -1.34 7.78
CA ASP A 311 26.95 -2.72 8.07
C ASP A 311 27.81 -2.73 9.35
N ASP A 312 27.21 -3.18 10.46
CA ASP A 312 27.87 -3.31 11.75
C ASP A 312 29.04 -4.29 11.69
N GLU A 313 28.89 -5.42 10.97
CA GLU A 313 29.91 -6.47 10.91
C GLU A 313 31.18 -5.95 10.22
N TRP A 314 31.01 -5.20 9.12
CA TRP A 314 32.13 -4.65 8.38
C TRP A 314 32.85 -3.56 9.18
N MET A 315 32.11 -2.69 9.87
CA MET A 315 32.72 -1.63 10.67
C MET A 315 33.45 -2.18 11.91
N ASP A 316 32.88 -3.20 12.55
CA ASP A 316 33.49 -3.91 13.68
C ASP A 316 34.77 -4.65 13.27
N GLU A 317 34.79 -5.29 12.10
CA GLU A 317 35.99 -5.96 11.57
C GLU A 317 37.14 -4.96 11.39
N ASP A 318 36.87 -3.79 10.79
CA ASP A 318 37.87 -2.75 10.60
C ASP A 318 38.36 -2.15 11.92
N LEU A 319 37.47 -2.00 12.90
CA LEU A 319 37.80 -1.54 14.24
C LEU A 319 38.71 -2.54 14.97
N LEU A 320 38.35 -3.83 14.97
CA LEU A 320 39.11 -4.91 15.61
C LEU A 320 40.51 -5.08 15.01
N ASN A 321 40.61 -5.01 13.68
CA ASN A 321 41.85 -5.18 12.94
C ASN A 321 42.68 -3.89 12.85
N LYS A 322 42.11 -2.74 13.24
CA LYS A 322 42.69 -1.40 13.03
C LYS A 322 43.08 -1.16 11.57
N SER A 323 42.26 -1.67 10.65
CA SER A 323 42.44 -1.54 9.19
C SER A 323 41.72 -0.34 8.59
N TYR A 324 41.02 0.44 9.42
CA TYR A 324 40.37 1.68 9.00
C TYR A 324 41.36 2.76 8.51
N ASP A 325 40.87 3.67 7.68
CA ASP A 325 41.66 4.83 7.24
C ASP A 325 42.06 5.71 8.43
N ILE A 326 43.33 6.13 8.47
CA ILE A 326 43.89 6.94 9.56
C ILE A 326 43.16 8.27 9.72
N GLU A 327 42.53 8.77 8.65
CA GLU A 327 41.71 9.98 8.66
C GLU A 327 40.46 9.85 9.56
N TYR A 328 39.98 8.64 9.85
CA TYR A 328 38.83 8.38 10.72
C TYR A 328 39.20 7.89 12.13
N LYS A 329 40.50 7.90 12.46
CA LYS A 329 40.99 7.31 13.72
C LYS A 329 40.26 7.86 14.95
N ASP A 330 40.00 9.17 14.99
CA ASP A 330 39.33 9.79 16.12
C ASP A 330 37.89 9.31 16.29
N LEU A 331 37.19 8.98 15.20
CA LEU A 331 35.85 8.40 15.21
C LEU A 331 35.87 6.95 15.72
N PHE A 332 36.82 6.14 15.27
CA PHE A 332 36.98 4.77 15.76
C PHE A 332 37.42 4.72 17.23
N ASP A 333 38.28 5.64 17.66
CA ASP A 333 38.65 5.81 19.07
C ASP A 333 37.42 6.19 19.92
N TYR A 334 36.53 7.06 19.40
CA TYR A 334 35.26 7.42 20.05
C TYR A 334 34.32 6.21 20.17
N LEU A 335 34.09 5.47 19.09
CA LEU A 335 33.23 4.29 19.06
C LEU A 335 33.69 3.18 20.02
N SER A 336 35.01 3.01 20.16
CA SER A 336 35.61 2.05 21.11
C SER A 336 35.48 2.46 22.58
N SER A 337 35.16 3.73 22.85
CA SER A 337 35.04 4.27 24.21
C SER A 337 33.60 4.25 24.73
N ASP A 338 32.63 4.14 23.84
CA ASP A 338 31.19 4.03 24.14
C ASP A 338 30.69 2.56 24.17
N SER A 339 31.52 1.59 23.73
CA SER A 339 31.30 0.14 23.83
C SER A 339 31.81 -0.44 25.15
#